data_AF-A0A1H7S696-F1
#
_entry.id   AF-A0A1H7S696-F1
#
_cell.length_a   1.000
_cell.length_b   1.000
_cell.length_c   1.000
_cell.angle_alpha   90.00
_cell.angle_beta   90.00
_cell.angle_gamma   90.00
#
_symmetry.space_group_name_H-M   'P 1'
#
loop_
_entity.id
_entity.type
_entity.pdbx_description
1 polymer ?
#
loop_
_entity_poly.entity_id
_entity_poly.type
_entity_poly.pdbx_seq_one_letter_code
_entity_poly.pdbx_strand_id
1 'polypeptide(L)'
;MKKILISVLTVLTVIVGSLNSAVAETAQDNTVDKAMESRETAAVQFTDIQGHWAQAAIQDAVQRGYVDGYPDRRFLPNQQVSRAEFIKMAVSALKLEAASTSSGSWYAPYVTAAESAGIYKAGDYADGNLTQRMTREEMSKLAVKALGYKNVEDKQWMYLASKDGIISGTAPGVISPTGATTRAQAIAVIERLLQVKGGKELPVDKYAVAAAEVYWHKTNIFSVAPEIFNGPDNHNKTGINSWKVSNLKFSGKDGTTIQVEELLAIDWNDPRDPNRIILPSKNKLSYRTYNGDWVKFSDDLKCYVVVVKARIVINKNPKGYPISDRVNLQIHGYNGVPTGNSLIVPSVIQSNDSSKNIFGLVIPKEKFSTDGSIRVSIESISAGAPIISQVLSRSILIK
;
A
#
# COMPACT_ATOMS: atom_id res chain seq x y z
N MET A 1 43.39 -12.14 -14.94
CA MET A 1 44.73 -11.63 -15.34
C MET A 1 44.55 -10.17 -15.72
N LYS A 2 45.13 -9.15 -15.12
CA LYS A 2 46.46 -8.97 -14.50
C LYS A 2 46.37 -8.20 -13.17
N LYS A 3 47.24 -8.61 -12.24
CA LYS A 3 47.67 -7.90 -11.00
C LYS A 3 48.82 -6.93 -11.35
N ILE A 4 49.36 -6.27 -10.30
CA ILE A 4 50.75 -5.77 -10.08
C ILE A 4 50.80 -4.21 -9.98
N LEU A 5 51.38 -3.53 -8.95
CA LEU A 5 52.13 -3.83 -7.71
C LEU A 5 52.32 -2.50 -6.90
N ILE A 6 52.28 -2.49 -5.55
CA ILE A 6 53.39 -2.30 -4.54
C ILE A 6 53.96 -0.87 -4.39
N SER A 7 53.67 -0.16 -3.28
CA SER A 7 54.44 0.02 -2.01
C SER A 7 55.32 1.30 -2.05
N VAL A 8 55.56 2.06 -0.98
CA VAL A 8 56.40 1.73 0.19
C VAL A 8 56.17 2.73 1.34
N LEU A 9 56.27 2.17 2.55
CA LEU A 9 56.26 2.76 3.89
C LEU A 9 57.67 3.26 4.27
N THR A 10 57.81 4.40 4.95
CA THR A 10 58.97 4.64 5.84
C THR A 10 58.62 5.59 6.97
N VAL A 11 58.77 5.09 8.20
CA VAL A 11 58.79 5.80 9.48
C VAL A 11 60.23 6.18 9.79
N LEU A 12 60.48 7.39 10.30
CA LEU A 12 61.73 7.72 10.98
C LEU A 12 61.45 8.60 12.20
N THR A 13 61.99 8.17 13.33
CA THR A 13 61.79 8.70 14.69
C THR A 13 63.00 9.52 15.16
N VAL A 14 62.69 10.49 16.05
CA VAL A 14 63.49 11.01 17.19
C VAL A 14 64.57 12.06 16.89
N ILE A 15 64.48 13.20 17.60
CA ILE A 15 65.53 13.72 18.50
C ILE A 15 64.87 14.60 19.59
N VAL A 16 65.41 14.43 20.79
CA VAL A 16 65.08 14.99 22.10
C VAL A 16 65.55 16.45 22.22
N GLY A 17 64.83 17.26 22.98
CA GLY A 17 65.29 18.56 23.47
C GLY A 17 64.52 18.99 24.70
N SER A 18 65.04 18.66 25.88
CA SER A 18 64.57 19.14 27.18
C SER A 18 65.14 20.52 27.48
N LEU A 19 64.30 21.47 27.90
CA LEU A 19 64.70 22.64 28.69
C LEU A 19 63.58 22.95 29.69
N ASN A 20 63.88 22.70 30.97
CA ASN A 20 63.13 23.22 32.10
C ASN A 20 63.54 24.68 32.34
N SER A 21 62.56 25.56 32.56
CA SER A 21 62.70 26.75 33.39
C SER A 21 61.42 26.94 34.18
N ALA A 22 61.53 26.80 35.50
CA ALA A 22 60.48 27.08 36.45
C ALA A 22 60.26 28.59 36.59
N VAL A 23 59.00 29.03 36.58
CA VAL A 23 58.58 30.31 37.17
C VAL A 23 57.29 30.06 37.95
N ALA A 24 57.22 30.74 39.09
CA ALA A 24 56.34 30.52 40.22
C ALA A 24 54.84 30.72 39.94
N GLU A 25 54.11 30.04 40.82
CA GLU A 25 52.68 29.97 41.08
C GLU A 25 52.02 31.34 41.31
N THR A 26 50.91 31.59 40.62
CA THR A 26 49.79 32.39 41.14
C THR A 26 48.51 31.63 40.84
N ALA A 27 47.85 31.19 41.91
CA ALA A 27 46.57 30.51 41.89
C ALA A 27 45.47 31.43 41.33
N GLN A 28 44.73 30.94 40.34
CA GLN A 28 43.38 31.42 40.06
C GLN A 28 42.50 30.24 39.63
N ASP A 29 41.62 29.90 40.57
CA ASP A 29 40.35 29.20 40.46
C ASP A 29 39.86 28.88 39.03
N ASN A 30 40.03 27.62 38.61
CA ASN A 30 39.42 27.03 37.43
C ASN A 30 38.52 25.85 37.84
N THR A 31 37.58 26.09 38.75
CA THR A 31 36.64 25.05 39.22
C THR A 31 35.32 25.01 38.44
N VAL A 32 35.17 25.72 37.32
CA VAL A 32 33.89 25.79 36.58
C VAL A 32 33.88 25.00 35.26
N ASP A 33 35.04 24.63 34.70
CA ASP A 33 35.09 24.03 33.35
C ASP A 33 35.09 22.49 33.32
N LYS A 34 34.94 21.81 34.47
CA LYS A 34 34.96 20.33 34.53
C LYS A 34 33.62 19.69 34.92
N ALA A 35 32.51 20.43 34.80
CA ALA A 35 31.15 19.94 35.07
C ALA A 35 30.26 19.87 33.81
N MET A 36 30.77 20.24 32.63
CA MET A 36 29.98 20.30 31.39
C MET A 36 30.51 19.39 30.26
N GLU A 37 31.23 18.32 30.60
CA GLU A 37 31.75 17.36 29.60
C GLU A 37 31.52 15.88 29.93
N SER A 38 30.52 15.58 30.76
CA SER A 38 30.03 14.20 30.90
C SER A 38 28.52 14.14 31.19
N ARG A 39 27.71 14.65 30.25
CA ARG A 39 26.38 14.05 30.04
C ARG A 39 26.59 12.84 29.14
N GLU A 40 27.16 11.80 29.73
CA GLU A 40 26.93 10.45 29.26
C GLU A 40 25.41 10.27 29.28
N THR A 41 24.79 10.25 28.11
CA THR A 41 23.34 10.13 27.95
C THR A 41 22.94 8.78 28.54
N ALA A 42 22.57 8.77 29.82
CA ALA A 42 21.91 7.63 30.43
C ALA A 42 20.74 7.27 29.50
N ALA A 43 20.87 6.15 28.79
CA ALA A 43 19.85 5.70 27.86
C ALA A 43 18.52 5.69 28.61
N VAL A 44 17.54 6.45 28.14
CA VAL A 44 16.22 6.51 28.78
C VAL A 44 15.65 5.09 28.76
N GLN A 45 15.67 4.42 29.91
CA GLN A 45 15.14 3.07 30.05
C GLN A 45 13.66 3.15 30.38
N PHE A 46 12.80 2.74 29.45
CA PHE A 46 11.37 2.62 29.71
C PHE A 46 11.03 1.25 30.31
N THR A 47 10.15 1.24 31.32
CA THR A 47 9.82 0.03 32.08
C THR A 47 8.86 -0.91 31.36
N ASP A 48 8.22 -0.47 30.27
CA ASP A 48 7.10 -1.14 29.61
C ASP A 48 7.37 -1.50 28.14
N ILE A 49 8.63 -1.42 27.69
CA ILE A 49 9.03 -1.81 26.33
C ILE A 49 9.87 -3.09 26.28
N GLN A 50 10.27 -3.65 27.42
CA GLN A 50 11.10 -4.85 27.45
C GLN A 50 10.37 -6.03 26.80
N GLY A 51 11.00 -6.65 25.80
CA GLY A 51 10.41 -7.76 25.04
C GLY A 51 9.31 -7.33 24.06
N HIS A 52 9.01 -6.03 23.95
CA HIS A 52 8.08 -5.51 22.97
C HIS A 52 8.72 -5.48 21.58
N TRP A 53 7.98 -5.86 20.52
CA TRP A 53 8.51 -5.91 19.15
C TRP A 53 9.10 -4.57 18.67
N ALA A 54 8.57 -3.45 19.18
CA ALA A 54 9.00 -2.10 18.83
C ALA A 54 10.13 -1.54 19.72
N GLN A 55 10.66 -2.32 20.68
CA GLN A 55 11.62 -1.83 21.67
C GLN A 55 12.79 -1.08 21.04
N ALA A 56 13.47 -1.69 20.07
CA ALA A 56 14.63 -1.09 19.41
C ALA A 56 14.26 0.18 18.64
N ALA A 57 13.13 0.17 17.92
CA ALA A 57 12.65 1.33 17.19
C ALA A 57 12.26 2.48 18.13
N ILE A 58 11.68 2.18 19.29
CA ILE A 58 11.37 3.19 20.32
C ILE A 58 12.65 3.81 20.87
N GLN A 59 13.65 2.99 21.18
CA GLN A 59 14.94 3.48 21.70
C GLN A 59 15.66 4.37 20.69
N ASP A 60 15.70 3.98 19.41
CA ASP A 60 16.25 4.81 18.33
C ASP A 60 15.45 6.11 18.18
N ALA A 61 14.12 6.02 18.23
CA ALA A 61 13.24 7.18 18.10
C ALA A 61 13.50 8.26 19.18
N VAL A 62 13.73 7.81 20.41
CA VAL A 62 14.06 8.68 21.56
C VAL A 62 15.45 9.26 21.41
N GLN A 63 16.43 8.44 21.01
CA GLN A 63 17.80 8.89 20.78
C GLN A 63 17.86 9.98 19.71
N ARG A 64 17.03 9.87 18.67
CA ARG A 64 16.90 10.87 17.60
C ARG A 64 15.98 12.05 17.97
N GLY A 65 15.37 12.02 19.16
CA GLY A 65 14.69 13.16 19.77
C GLY A 65 13.33 13.55 19.19
N TYR A 66 12.65 12.67 18.45
CA TYR A 66 11.31 12.99 17.91
C TYR A 66 10.15 12.35 18.69
N VAL A 67 10.43 11.43 19.62
CA VAL A 67 9.45 10.88 20.56
C VAL A 67 9.97 10.96 21.97
N ASP A 68 9.04 11.03 22.91
CA ASP A 68 9.31 11.10 24.35
C ASP A 68 8.38 10.10 25.06
N GLY A 69 8.83 9.62 26.21
CA GLY A 69 7.98 8.86 27.14
C GLY A 69 7.31 9.76 28.16
N TYR A 70 6.71 9.12 29.16
CA TYR A 70 6.01 9.79 30.26
C TYR A 70 6.94 9.97 31.47
N PRO A 71 6.64 10.94 32.37
CA PRO A 71 7.45 11.21 33.56
C PRO A 71 7.63 10.00 34.49
N ASP A 72 6.71 9.02 34.42
CA ASP A 72 6.73 7.78 35.21
C ASP A 72 7.62 6.68 34.61
N ARG A 73 8.45 7.00 33.61
CA ARG A 73 9.34 6.08 32.87
C ARG A 73 8.63 5.03 32.03
N ARG A 74 7.36 5.26 31.64
CA ARG A 74 6.67 4.44 30.63
C ARG A 74 6.70 5.10 29.25
N PHE A 75 6.62 4.30 28.19
CA PHE A 75 6.45 4.78 26.82
C PHE A 75 5.01 4.59 26.30
N LEU A 76 4.31 3.58 26.83
CA LEU A 76 2.95 3.16 26.46
C LEU A 76 2.86 2.72 24.99
N PRO A 77 3.67 1.74 24.54
CA PRO A 77 3.78 1.37 23.13
C PRO A 77 2.45 0.92 22.51
N ASN A 78 1.57 0.31 23.32
CA ASN A 78 0.26 -0.20 22.91
C ASN A 78 -0.88 0.81 23.06
N GLN A 79 -0.61 2.01 23.60
CA GLN A 79 -1.62 3.05 23.70
C GLN A 79 -1.97 3.59 22.31
N GLN A 80 -3.25 3.89 22.10
CA GLN A 80 -3.71 4.53 20.87
C GLN A 80 -3.07 5.90 20.72
N VAL A 81 -2.58 6.19 19.52
CA VAL A 81 -2.00 7.49 19.19
C VAL A 81 -3.08 8.42 18.64
N SER A 82 -3.10 9.67 19.09
CA SER A 82 -3.95 10.72 18.53
C SER A 82 -3.36 11.30 17.24
N ARG A 83 -4.20 11.96 16.44
CA ARG A 83 -3.76 12.64 15.21
C ARG A 83 -2.72 13.74 15.51
N ALA A 84 -2.91 14.49 16.59
CA ALA A 84 -1.98 15.53 17.07
C ALA A 84 -0.62 14.93 17.46
N GLU A 85 -0.61 13.83 18.21
CA GLU A 85 0.63 13.14 18.60
C GLU A 85 1.38 12.66 17.37
N PHE A 86 0.70 12.03 16.41
CA PHE A 86 1.37 11.57 15.20
C PHE A 86 1.93 12.73 14.37
N ILE A 87 1.19 13.84 14.23
CA ILE A 87 1.68 15.04 13.55
C ILE A 87 2.97 15.54 14.23
N LYS A 88 2.99 15.67 15.57
CA LYS A 88 4.20 16.05 16.31
C LYS A 88 5.35 15.10 16.01
N MET A 89 5.12 13.79 16.12
CA MET A 89 6.15 12.78 15.89
C MET A 89 6.71 12.85 14.46
N ALA A 90 5.85 12.98 13.45
CA ALA A 90 6.26 13.06 12.06
C ALA A 90 7.03 14.36 11.74
N VAL A 91 6.55 15.51 12.22
CA VAL A 91 7.20 16.82 12.05
C VAL A 91 8.60 16.81 12.66
N SER A 92 8.72 16.34 13.90
CA SER A 92 10.01 16.23 14.58
C SER A 92 10.95 15.23 13.89
N ALA A 93 10.44 14.07 13.46
CA ALA A 93 11.23 13.06 12.76
C ALA A 93 11.78 13.55 11.41
N LEU A 94 10.98 14.34 10.71
CA LEU A 94 11.34 14.98 9.44
C LEU A 94 12.18 16.25 9.63
N LYS A 95 12.48 16.63 10.88
CA LYS A 95 13.23 17.85 11.25
C LYS A 95 12.65 19.10 10.61
N LEU A 96 11.32 19.20 10.62
CA LEU A 96 10.62 20.39 10.16
C LEU A 96 10.61 21.44 11.27
N GLU A 97 10.84 22.69 10.90
CA GLU A 97 10.85 23.82 11.82
C GLU A 97 9.45 24.06 12.40
N ALA A 98 9.31 23.89 13.71
CA ALA A 98 8.10 24.21 14.47
C ALA A 98 8.42 25.32 15.47
N ALA A 99 7.51 26.27 15.64
CA ALA A 99 7.71 27.36 16.59
C ALA A 99 7.91 26.84 18.03
N SER A 100 8.87 27.41 18.75
CA SER A 100 9.24 26.98 20.11
C SER A 100 8.15 27.27 21.16
N THR A 101 7.22 28.16 20.84
CA THR A 101 6.12 28.56 21.73
C THR A 101 4.78 28.30 21.05
N SER A 102 3.86 27.69 21.79
CA SER A 102 2.48 27.49 21.34
C SER A 102 1.58 28.56 21.95
N SER A 103 0.88 29.33 21.11
CA SER A 103 -0.35 30.02 21.53
C SER A 103 -1.51 29.03 21.43
N GLY A 104 -1.99 28.53 22.56
CA GLY A 104 -3.12 27.59 22.62
C GLY A 104 -2.70 26.13 22.78
N SER A 105 -3.19 25.24 21.91
CA SER A 105 -2.93 23.79 22.05
C SER A 105 -1.45 23.47 21.87
N TRP A 106 -0.91 22.56 22.69
CA TRP A 106 0.51 22.18 22.67
C TRP A 106 0.99 21.69 21.29
N TYR A 107 0.10 21.11 20.50
CA TYR A 107 0.40 20.59 19.17
C TYR A 107 0.35 21.66 18.06
N ALA A 108 -0.13 22.88 18.34
CA ALA A 108 -0.37 23.90 17.33
C ALA A 108 0.87 24.24 16.48
N PRO A 109 2.10 24.42 17.05
CA PRO A 109 3.28 24.68 16.23
C PRO A 109 3.60 23.55 15.23
N TYR A 110 3.39 22.31 15.63
CA TYR A 110 3.63 21.14 14.78
C TYR A 110 2.57 21.03 13.68
N VAL A 111 1.32 21.35 13.99
CA VAL A 111 0.26 21.42 12.98
C VAL A 111 0.61 22.46 11.93
N THR A 112 1.01 23.67 12.34
CA THR A 112 1.45 24.72 11.41
C THR A 112 2.63 24.26 10.55
N ALA A 113 3.65 23.64 11.15
CA ALA A 113 4.78 23.10 10.40
C ALA A 113 4.37 22.02 9.38
N ALA A 114 3.45 21.13 9.77
CA ALA A 114 2.92 20.10 8.88
C ALA A 114 2.08 20.69 7.73
N GLU A 115 1.34 21.77 7.97
CA GLU A 115 0.61 22.51 6.93
C GLU A 115 1.57 23.20 5.96
N SER A 116 2.60 23.88 6.46
CA SER A 116 3.64 24.52 5.64
C SER A 116 4.39 23.50 4.77
N ALA A 117 4.63 22.29 5.28
CA ALA A 117 5.24 21.20 4.53
C ALA A 117 4.28 20.44 3.62
N GLY A 118 2.98 20.75 3.66
CA GLY A 118 1.94 20.05 2.88
C GLY A 118 1.64 18.61 3.34
N ILE A 119 2.09 18.24 4.54
CA ILE A 119 1.88 16.92 5.16
C ILE A 119 0.47 16.81 5.73
N TYR A 120 -0.06 17.91 6.23
CA TYR A 120 -1.41 18.04 6.77
C TYR A 120 -2.10 19.25 6.13
N LYS A 121 -3.44 19.24 6.10
CA LYS A 121 -4.27 20.38 5.71
C LYS A 121 -5.55 20.39 6.54
N ALA A 122 -5.99 21.55 7.00
CA ALA A 122 -7.33 21.72 7.54
C ALA A 122 -8.41 21.11 6.61
N GLY A 123 -9.30 20.29 7.19
CA GLY A 123 -10.30 19.51 6.45
C GLY A 123 -9.84 18.11 6.04
N ASP A 124 -8.58 17.72 6.28
CA ASP A 124 -8.12 16.35 6.08
C ASP A 124 -8.84 15.34 6.98
N TYR A 125 -9.35 15.80 8.12
CA TYR A 125 -10.17 15.05 9.06
C TYR A 125 -11.60 15.61 9.04
N ALA A 126 -12.59 14.76 8.80
CA ALA A 126 -13.99 15.18 8.63
C ALA A 126 -14.57 15.91 9.84
N ASP A 127 -14.13 15.54 11.05
CA ASP A 127 -14.54 16.14 12.32
C ASP A 127 -13.59 17.27 12.80
N GLY A 128 -12.47 17.50 12.11
CA GLY A 128 -11.41 18.42 12.52
C GLY A 128 -10.73 18.11 13.86
N ASN A 129 -11.05 16.98 14.52
CA ASN A 129 -10.62 16.71 15.89
C ASN A 129 -9.21 16.10 15.93
N LEU A 130 -8.20 16.91 16.25
CA LEU A 130 -6.82 16.45 16.32
C LEU A 130 -6.49 15.60 17.56
N THR A 131 -7.34 15.61 18.59
CA THR A 131 -7.17 14.77 19.79
C THR A 131 -7.76 13.38 19.63
N GLN A 132 -8.57 13.17 18.58
CA GLN A 132 -9.14 11.87 18.25
C GLN A 132 -8.03 10.87 17.92
N ARG A 133 -8.29 9.59 18.25
CA ARG A 133 -7.45 8.47 17.83
C ARG A 133 -7.25 8.47 16.31
N MET A 134 -6.03 8.21 15.88
CA MET A 134 -5.68 8.17 14.47
C MET A 134 -5.96 6.79 13.88
N THR A 135 -6.55 6.77 12.69
CA THR A 135 -6.76 5.54 11.92
C THR A 135 -5.55 5.18 11.06
N ARG A 136 -5.51 3.93 10.57
CA ARG A 136 -4.46 3.47 9.64
C ARG A 136 -4.46 4.24 8.32
N GLU A 137 -5.64 4.61 7.84
CA GLU A 137 -5.80 5.44 6.63
C GLU A 137 -5.28 6.86 6.83
N GLU A 138 -5.62 7.49 7.95
CA GLU A 138 -5.12 8.82 8.29
C GLU A 138 -3.59 8.84 8.42
N MET A 139 -3.04 7.83 9.11
CA MET A 139 -1.59 7.66 9.23
C MET A 139 -0.92 7.49 7.87
N SER A 140 -1.51 6.67 6.99
CA SER A 140 -1.02 6.43 5.62
C SER A 140 -1.08 7.69 4.77
N LYS A 141 -2.17 8.47 4.88
CA LYS A 141 -2.34 9.75 4.18
C LYS A 141 -1.23 10.73 4.52
N LEU A 142 -0.92 10.93 5.81
CA LEU A 142 0.17 11.83 6.22
C LEU A 142 1.54 11.31 5.76
N ALA A 143 1.81 10.01 5.85
CA ALA A 143 3.07 9.43 5.38
C ALA A 143 3.27 9.62 3.87
N VAL A 144 2.24 9.34 3.06
CA VAL A 144 2.30 9.49 1.60
C VAL A 144 2.40 10.97 1.20
N LYS A 145 1.74 11.89 1.92
CA LYS A 145 1.96 13.33 1.71
C LYS A 145 3.40 13.73 2.03
N ALA A 146 4.00 13.20 3.10
CA ALA A 146 5.39 13.45 3.45
C ALA A 146 6.40 12.87 2.42
N LEU A 147 6.01 11.85 1.66
CA LEU A 147 6.76 11.38 0.49
C LEU A 147 6.68 12.31 -0.72
N GLY A 148 5.73 13.26 -0.73
CA GLY A 148 5.58 14.25 -1.79
C GLY A 148 4.66 13.85 -2.94
N TYR A 149 3.91 12.75 -2.80
CA TYR A 149 2.89 12.36 -3.79
C TYR A 149 1.90 13.50 -4.02
N LYS A 150 1.52 13.70 -5.28
CA LYS A 150 0.58 14.74 -5.73
C LYS A 150 -0.65 14.09 -6.37
N ASN A 151 -1.77 14.81 -6.38
CA ASN A 151 -3.02 14.37 -7.02
C ASN A 151 -3.52 12.99 -6.56
N VAL A 152 -3.28 12.64 -5.30
CA VAL A 152 -3.71 11.36 -4.76
C VAL A 152 -5.21 11.39 -4.48
N GLU A 153 -5.91 10.39 -4.99
CA GLU A 153 -7.36 10.24 -4.85
C GLU A 153 -7.76 9.83 -3.43
N ASP A 154 -9.05 9.96 -3.13
CA ASP A 154 -9.62 9.39 -1.91
C ASP A 154 -9.29 7.90 -1.82
N LYS A 155 -8.93 7.42 -0.62
CA LYS A 155 -8.50 6.03 -0.32
C LYS A 155 -7.21 5.53 -0.99
N GLN A 156 -6.72 6.16 -2.06
CA GLN A 156 -5.49 5.76 -2.77
C GLN A 156 -4.25 5.79 -1.85
N TRP A 157 -4.26 6.65 -0.83
CA TRP A 157 -3.21 6.74 0.19
C TRP A 157 -2.84 5.39 0.81
N MET A 158 -3.83 4.51 1.05
CA MET A 158 -3.58 3.17 1.58
C MET A 158 -2.81 2.30 0.59
N TYR A 159 -3.14 2.39 -0.70
CA TYR A 159 -2.45 1.66 -1.76
C TYR A 159 -1.01 2.14 -1.89
N LEU A 160 -0.77 3.45 -1.96
CA LEU A 160 0.57 4.03 -2.08
C LEU A 160 1.45 3.70 -0.86
N ALA A 161 0.92 3.88 0.35
CA ALA A 161 1.65 3.51 1.57
C ALA A 161 1.98 2.00 1.60
N SER A 162 1.08 1.13 1.12
CA SER A 162 1.36 -0.31 1.07
C SER A 162 2.39 -0.65 -0.02
N LYS A 163 2.29 0.00 -1.19
CA LYS A 163 3.17 -0.19 -2.35
C LYS A 163 4.61 0.22 -2.04
N ASP A 164 4.79 1.29 -1.27
CA ASP A 164 6.11 1.75 -0.82
C ASP A 164 6.59 0.99 0.44
N GLY A 165 5.81 0.00 0.88
CA GLY A 165 6.07 -0.81 2.05
C GLY A 165 5.81 -0.10 3.37
N ILE A 166 5.46 1.18 3.43
CA ILE A 166 5.25 1.92 4.69
C ILE A 166 4.23 1.24 5.63
N ILE A 167 3.16 0.67 5.09
CA ILE A 167 2.15 -0.08 5.86
C ILE A 167 1.98 -1.51 5.32
N SER A 168 1.76 -2.46 6.22
CA SER A 168 1.44 -3.86 5.90
C SER A 168 0.01 -4.21 6.30
N GLY A 169 -0.47 -5.38 5.88
CA GLY A 169 -1.76 -5.90 6.31
C GLY A 169 -1.77 -6.27 7.80
N THR A 170 -2.97 -6.33 8.39
CA THR A 170 -3.19 -6.88 9.74
C THR A 170 -3.36 -8.40 9.72
N ALA A 171 -3.73 -8.94 8.56
CA ALA A 171 -3.78 -10.35 8.21
C ALA A 171 -3.70 -10.48 6.67
N PRO A 172 -3.47 -11.67 6.11
CA PRO A 172 -3.48 -11.86 4.66
C PRO A 172 -4.78 -11.34 4.02
N GLY A 173 -4.66 -10.35 3.14
CA GLY A 173 -5.79 -9.73 2.44
C GLY A 173 -6.60 -8.72 3.28
N VAL A 174 -6.12 -8.36 4.48
CA VAL A 174 -6.83 -7.44 5.39
C VAL A 174 -5.99 -6.18 5.64
N ILE A 175 -6.48 -5.04 5.17
CA ILE A 175 -5.76 -3.75 5.28
C ILE A 175 -6.25 -2.86 6.45
N SER A 176 -7.48 -3.07 6.93
CA SER A 176 -8.10 -2.39 8.09
C SER A 176 -7.96 -0.85 8.11
N PRO A 177 -8.50 -0.08 7.14
CA PRO A 177 -8.28 1.38 7.04
C PRO A 177 -8.71 2.16 8.29
N THR A 178 -9.84 1.77 8.90
CA THR A 178 -10.41 2.39 10.11
C THR A 178 -9.85 1.82 11.41
N GLY A 179 -8.93 0.85 11.33
CA GLY A 179 -8.32 0.20 12.49
C GLY A 179 -7.55 1.20 13.35
N ALA A 180 -7.60 0.99 14.67
CA ALA A 180 -6.85 1.82 15.61
C ALA A 180 -5.35 1.66 15.39
N THR A 181 -4.62 2.76 15.58
CA THR A 181 -3.15 2.76 15.54
C THR A 181 -2.58 3.04 16.93
N THR A 182 -1.45 2.39 17.23
CA THR A 182 -0.73 2.56 18.50
C THR A 182 0.49 3.46 18.34
N ARG A 183 1.03 3.96 19.47
CA ARG A 183 2.28 4.72 19.50
C ARG A 183 3.45 3.95 18.88
N ALA A 184 3.55 2.65 19.12
CA ALA A 184 4.56 1.80 18.50
C ALA A 184 4.38 1.68 16.98
N GLN A 185 3.14 1.55 16.49
CA GLN A 185 2.86 1.52 15.06
C GLN A 185 3.16 2.87 14.38
N ALA A 186 2.90 3.99 15.06
CA ALA A 186 3.29 5.32 14.59
C ALA A 186 4.80 5.43 14.36
N ILE A 187 5.62 4.96 15.31
CA ILE A 187 7.07 4.91 15.15
C ILE A 187 7.44 4.04 13.95
N ALA A 188 6.91 2.82 13.86
CA ALA A 188 7.24 1.92 12.76
C ALA A 188 6.92 2.54 11.39
N VAL A 189 5.80 3.25 11.25
CA VAL A 189 5.44 3.96 10.02
C VAL A 189 6.37 5.13 9.74
N ILE A 190 6.72 5.93 10.75
CA ILE A 190 7.67 7.04 10.60
C ILE A 190 9.06 6.53 10.20
N GLU A 191 9.55 5.44 10.80
CA GLU A 191 10.83 4.83 10.42
C GLU A 191 10.85 4.38 8.97
N ARG A 192 9.77 3.74 8.53
CA ARG A 192 9.63 3.27 7.15
C ARG A 192 9.52 4.44 6.18
N LEU A 193 8.77 5.49 6.55
CA LEU A 193 8.73 6.75 5.82
C LEU A 193 10.13 7.36 5.64
N LEU A 194 10.91 7.48 6.72
CA LEU A 194 12.27 8.03 6.66
C LEU A 194 13.18 7.19 5.76
N GLN A 195 13.09 5.86 5.85
CA GLN A 195 13.84 4.95 4.97
C GLN A 195 13.48 5.17 3.49
N VAL A 196 12.19 5.25 3.15
CA VAL A 196 11.75 5.51 1.77
C VAL A 196 12.20 6.89 1.30
N LYS A 197 12.09 7.93 2.14
CA LYS A 197 12.62 9.28 1.81
C LYS A 197 14.14 9.28 1.60
N GLY A 198 14.86 8.39 2.28
CA GLY A 198 16.29 8.15 2.08
C GLY A 198 16.63 7.33 0.82
N GLY A 199 15.64 6.99 0.00
CA GLY A 199 15.82 6.24 -1.25
C GLY A 199 15.86 4.71 -1.06
N LYS A 200 15.53 4.20 0.13
CA LYS A 200 15.52 2.76 0.39
C LYS A 200 14.21 2.13 -0.09
N GLU A 201 14.32 1.09 -0.90
CA GLU A 201 13.20 0.21 -1.21
C GLU A 201 12.92 -0.73 -0.03
N LEU A 202 11.65 -0.80 0.40
CA LEU A 202 11.25 -1.63 1.52
C LEU A 202 10.58 -2.92 1.03
N PRO A 203 10.66 -4.01 1.83
CA PRO A 203 9.84 -5.19 1.58
C PRO A 203 8.35 -4.83 1.61
N VAL A 204 7.62 -5.33 0.63
CA VAL A 204 6.20 -5.06 0.41
C VAL A 204 5.37 -6.31 0.72
N ASP A 205 4.31 -6.13 1.49
CA ASP A 205 3.25 -7.12 1.64
C ASP A 205 2.32 -7.05 0.43
N LYS A 206 2.55 -7.91 -0.57
CA LYS A 206 1.77 -7.91 -1.81
C LYS A 206 0.26 -8.13 -1.58
N TYR A 207 -0.13 -8.85 -0.52
CA TYR A 207 -1.54 -9.07 -0.22
C TYR A 207 -2.19 -7.82 0.38
N ALA A 208 -1.43 -7.07 1.17
CA ALA A 208 -1.85 -5.75 1.63
C ALA A 208 -1.99 -4.76 0.48
N VAL A 209 -1.05 -4.76 -0.47
CA VAL A 209 -1.16 -3.93 -1.69
C VAL A 209 -2.44 -4.26 -2.45
N ALA A 210 -2.70 -5.54 -2.73
CA ALA A 210 -3.92 -5.97 -3.41
C ALA A 210 -5.20 -5.60 -2.66
N ALA A 211 -5.23 -5.76 -1.33
CA ALA A 211 -6.37 -5.38 -0.51
C ALA A 211 -6.58 -3.86 -0.44
N ALA A 212 -5.50 -3.08 -0.35
CA ALA A 212 -5.54 -1.63 -0.38
C ALA A 212 -6.02 -1.11 -1.75
N GLU A 213 -5.66 -1.81 -2.82
CA GLU A 213 -6.12 -1.51 -4.17
C GLU A 213 -7.65 -1.70 -4.30
N VAL A 214 -8.18 -2.83 -3.80
CA VAL A 214 -9.64 -3.06 -3.74
C VAL A 214 -10.33 -1.99 -2.91
N TYR A 215 -9.73 -1.60 -1.78
CA TYR A 215 -10.28 -0.54 -0.93
C TYR A 215 -10.38 0.81 -1.68
N TRP A 216 -9.35 1.16 -2.45
CA TRP A 216 -9.30 2.40 -3.23
C TRP A 216 -10.32 2.40 -4.37
N HIS A 217 -10.18 1.49 -5.32
CA HIS A 217 -10.90 1.59 -6.58
C HIS A 217 -11.66 0.32 -6.98
N LYS A 218 -11.90 -0.59 -6.03
CA LYS A 218 -12.76 -1.79 -6.20
C LYS A 218 -12.20 -2.85 -7.13
N THR A 219 -10.90 -2.86 -7.36
CA THR A 219 -10.22 -3.95 -8.06
C THR A 219 -8.81 -4.16 -7.52
N ASN A 220 -8.28 -5.37 -7.63
CA ASN A 220 -6.87 -5.70 -7.40
C ASN A 220 -6.15 -6.15 -8.68
N ILE A 221 -6.78 -6.02 -9.84
CA ILE A 221 -6.29 -6.66 -11.06
C ILE A 221 -4.92 -6.15 -11.50
N PHE A 222 -4.60 -4.89 -11.17
CA PHE A 222 -3.32 -4.27 -11.52
C PHE A 222 -2.19 -4.70 -10.58
N SER A 223 -2.47 -4.96 -9.30
CA SER A 223 -1.47 -5.49 -8.36
C SER A 223 -1.29 -7.01 -8.45
N VAL A 224 -2.34 -7.76 -8.82
CA VAL A 224 -2.28 -9.23 -8.92
C VAL A 224 -1.76 -9.70 -10.28
N ALA A 225 -2.13 -9.02 -11.37
CA ALA A 225 -1.72 -9.35 -12.74
C ALA A 225 -1.03 -8.15 -13.45
N PRO A 226 0.03 -7.57 -12.85
CA PRO A 226 0.69 -6.38 -13.37
C PRO A 226 1.29 -6.58 -14.78
N GLU A 227 1.70 -7.80 -15.12
CA GLU A 227 2.25 -8.13 -16.44
C GLU A 227 1.22 -8.06 -17.57
N ILE A 228 -0.07 -8.12 -17.24
CA ILE A 228 -1.18 -8.04 -18.20
C ILE A 228 -1.78 -6.64 -18.21
N PHE A 229 -2.07 -6.09 -17.02
CA PHE A 229 -2.88 -4.88 -16.88
C PHE A 229 -2.04 -3.63 -16.59
N ASN A 230 -0.74 -3.79 -16.35
CA ASN A 230 0.17 -2.78 -15.82
C ASN A 230 -0.28 -2.29 -14.43
N GLY A 231 0.39 -1.28 -13.86
CA GLY A 231 -0.06 -0.60 -12.65
C GLY A 231 -1.31 0.26 -12.86
N PRO A 232 -2.02 0.64 -11.78
CA PRO A 232 -3.19 1.53 -11.85
C PRO A 232 -2.84 2.92 -12.43
N ASP A 233 -1.55 3.30 -12.36
CA ASP A 233 -0.99 4.55 -12.85
C ASP A 233 -0.72 4.56 -14.38
N ASN A 234 -1.33 3.67 -15.15
CA ASN A 234 -1.17 3.61 -16.62
C ASN A 234 -1.78 4.83 -17.38
N HIS A 235 -1.93 5.99 -16.74
CA HIS A 235 -2.76 7.13 -17.16
C HIS A 235 -2.11 8.11 -18.15
N ASN A 236 -0.82 7.94 -18.50
CA ASN A 236 -0.08 8.96 -19.26
C ASN A 236 -0.14 8.84 -20.79
N LYS A 237 -1.11 8.11 -21.37
CA LYS A 237 -1.39 8.24 -22.82
C LYS A 237 -2.85 8.55 -23.09
N THR A 238 -3.07 9.44 -24.06
CA THR A 238 -4.40 9.83 -24.55
C THR A 238 -5.22 8.59 -24.90
N GLY A 239 -6.40 8.45 -24.29
CA GLY A 239 -7.31 7.34 -24.52
C GLY A 239 -7.05 6.09 -23.66
N ILE A 240 -6.08 6.10 -22.74
CA ILE A 240 -5.97 5.11 -21.66
C ILE A 240 -6.74 5.65 -20.45
N ASN A 241 -7.86 5.02 -20.14
CA ASN A 241 -8.63 5.29 -18.93
C ASN A 241 -8.47 4.08 -18.04
N SER A 242 -7.40 4.06 -17.23
CA SER A 242 -7.24 3.04 -16.20
C SER A 242 -8.35 3.25 -15.17
N TRP A 243 -9.27 2.30 -15.13
CA TRP A 243 -10.31 2.06 -14.13
C TRP A 243 -10.80 3.25 -13.27
N LYS A 244 -12.05 3.71 -13.49
CA LYS A 244 -12.70 4.75 -12.66
C LYS A 244 -13.92 4.22 -11.91
N VAL A 245 -13.98 4.46 -10.61
CA VAL A 245 -15.12 4.05 -9.75
C VAL A 245 -16.44 4.65 -10.24
N SER A 246 -16.42 5.87 -10.80
CA SER A 246 -17.60 6.52 -11.38
C SER A 246 -18.23 5.74 -12.53
N ASN A 247 -17.46 4.88 -13.21
CA ASN A 247 -17.92 4.06 -14.32
C ASN A 247 -18.52 2.72 -13.86
N LEU A 248 -18.43 2.39 -12.57
CA LEU A 248 -18.95 1.14 -12.03
C LEU A 248 -20.48 1.15 -11.86
N LYS A 249 -21.11 2.33 -11.95
CA LYS A 249 -22.56 2.46 -12.00
C LYS A 249 -22.96 3.02 -13.35
N PHE A 250 -23.73 2.26 -14.11
CA PHE A 250 -24.15 2.66 -15.46
C PHE A 250 -25.57 2.21 -15.76
N SER A 251 -26.24 2.94 -16.67
CA SER A 251 -27.63 2.70 -17.04
C SER A 251 -27.78 2.48 -18.53
N GLY A 252 -28.63 1.52 -18.91
CA GLY A 252 -29.05 1.30 -20.28
C GLY A 252 -30.12 2.30 -20.73
N LYS A 253 -30.39 2.32 -22.05
CA LYS A 253 -31.46 3.15 -22.65
C LYS A 253 -32.86 2.76 -22.16
N ASP A 254 -33.02 1.52 -21.69
CA ASP A 254 -34.23 1.00 -21.05
C ASP A 254 -34.41 1.49 -19.60
N GLY A 255 -33.44 2.24 -19.07
CA GLY A 255 -33.44 2.73 -17.70
C GLY A 255 -33.05 1.68 -16.66
N THR A 256 -32.60 0.49 -17.07
CA THR A 256 -32.01 -0.51 -16.19
C THR A 256 -30.64 -0.02 -15.73
N THR A 257 -30.32 -0.14 -14.44
CA THR A 257 -29.05 0.32 -13.86
C THR A 257 -28.29 -0.85 -13.24
N ILE A 258 -27.01 -0.98 -13.58
CA ILE A 258 -26.09 -1.99 -13.05
C ILE A 258 -25.06 -1.29 -12.16
N GLN A 259 -24.72 -1.92 -11.05
CA GLN A 259 -23.61 -1.54 -10.17
C GLN A 259 -22.62 -2.69 -10.08
N VAL A 260 -21.39 -2.45 -10.52
CA VAL A 260 -20.24 -3.30 -10.21
C VAL A 260 -19.73 -2.91 -8.83
N GLU A 261 -19.64 -3.88 -7.93
CA GLU A 261 -19.16 -3.68 -6.56
C GLU A 261 -17.66 -3.89 -6.48
N GLU A 262 -17.15 -4.97 -7.08
CA GLU A 262 -15.75 -5.36 -7.08
C GLU A 262 -15.42 -6.18 -8.34
N LEU A 263 -14.18 -6.06 -8.82
CA LEU A 263 -13.58 -6.98 -9.78
C LEU A 263 -12.29 -7.53 -9.15
N LEU A 264 -12.25 -8.84 -8.89
CA LEU A 264 -11.14 -9.46 -8.18
C LEU A 264 -10.39 -10.38 -9.14
N ALA A 265 -9.10 -10.12 -9.30
CA ALA A 265 -8.14 -11.08 -9.81
C ALA A 265 -7.60 -11.94 -8.65
N ILE A 266 -7.44 -13.23 -8.95
CA ILE A 266 -7.02 -14.25 -8.02
C ILE A 266 -5.90 -15.04 -8.71
N ASP A 267 -4.74 -15.10 -8.09
CA ASP A 267 -3.62 -15.87 -8.60
C ASP A 267 -3.82 -17.36 -8.30
N TRP A 268 -4.22 -18.14 -9.32
CA TRP A 268 -4.40 -19.58 -9.18
C TRP A 268 -3.10 -20.31 -8.82
N ASN A 269 -1.96 -19.72 -9.15
CA ASN A 269 -0.65 -20.31 -8.89
C ASN A 269 -0.07 -19.91 -7.54
N ASP A 270 -0.69 -18.96 -6.82
CA ASP A 270 -0.34 -18.63 -5.44
C ASP A 270 -1.33 -19.28 -4.46
N PRO A 271 -0.96 -20.36 -3.74
CA PRO A 271 -1.85 -21.00 -2.77
C PRO A 271 -2.14 -20.12 -1.55
N ARG A 272 -1.36 -19.05 -1.33
CA ARG A 272 -1.54 -18.11 -0.23
C ARG A 272 -2.30 -16.85 -0.64
N ASP A 273 -2.73 -16.72 -1.89
CA ASP A 273 -3.59 -15.60 -2.30
C ASP A 273 -4.89 -15.63 -1.45
N PRO A 274 -5.18 -14.55 -0.68
CA PRO A 274 -6.32 -14.51 0.24
C PRO A 274 -7.67 -14.76 -0.43
N ASN A 275 -7.80 -14.39 -1.71
CA ASN A 275 -9.04 -14.56 -2.46
C ASN A 275 -9.23 -15.98 -3.01
N ARG A 276 -8.25 -16.89 -2.85
CA ARG A 276 -8.41 -18.32 -3.22
C ARG A 276 -9.55 -19.00 -2.51
N ILE A 277 -9.92 -18.53 -1.33
CA ILE A 277 -11.08 -19.04 -0.58
C ILE A 277 -12.40 -18.88 -1.35
N ILE A 278 -12.50 -17.92 -2.28
CA ILE A 278 -13.68 -17.71 -3.13
C ILE A 278 -13.82 -18.86 -4.14
N LEU A 279 -12.70 -19.43 -4.58
CA LEU A 279 -12.69 -20.47 -5.61
C LEU A 279 -13.05 -21.84 -5.01
N PRO A 280 -13.73 -22.71 -5.77
CA PRO A 280 -13.83 -24.12 -5.44
C PRO A 280 -12.49 -24.84 -5.69
N SER A 281 -12.39 -26.09 -5.22
CA SER A 281 -11.22 -26.93 -5.50
C SER A 281 -11.04 -27.18 -7.01
N LYS A 282 -9.81 -27.44 -7.46
CA LYS A 282 -9.47 -27.67 -8.88
C LYS A 282 -10.36 -28.69 -9.61
N ASN A 283 -10.77 -29.76 -8.92
CA ASN A 283 -11.60 -30.82 -9.49
C ASN A 283 -13.06 -30.40 -9.74
N LYS A 284 -13.48 -29.28 -9.16
CA LYS A 284 -14.83 -28.69 -9.29
C LYS A 284 -14.84 -27.40 -10.09
N LEU A 285 -13.67 -26.88 -10.48
CA LEU A 285 -13.53 -25.69 -11.31
C LEU A 285 -13.17 -26.11 -12.73
N SER A 286 -13.81 -25.53 -13.73
CA SER A 286 -13.50 -25.80 -15.13
C SER A 286 -13.61 -24.53 -15.96
N TYR A 287 -12.85 -24.46 -17.06
CA TYR A 287 -12.95 -23.40 -18.05
C TYR A 287 -13.42 -23.96 -19.39
N ARG A 288 -14.10 -23.12 -20.17
CA ARG A 288 -14.61 -23.50 -21.49
C ARG A 288 -13.55 -23.26 -22.55
N THR A 289 -13.24 -24.27 -23.35
CA THR A 289 -12.34 -24.14 -24.50
C THR A 289 -13.06 -23.53 -25.69
N TYR A 290 -12.30 -23.16 -26.71
CA TYR A 290 -12.86 -22.64 -27.97
C TYR A 290 -13.78 -23.65 -28.68
N ASN A 291 -13.45 -24.95 -28.61
CA ASN A 291 -14.27 -26.02 -29.18
C ASN A 291 -15.55 -26.30 -28.37
N GLY A 292 -15.74 -25.62 -27.23
CA GLY A 292 -16.90 -25.74 -26.37
C GLY A 292 -16.76 -26.75 -25.25
N ASP A 293 -15.63 -27.46 -25.16
CA ASP A 293 -15.34 -28.43 -24.11
C ASP A 293 -15.09 -27.75 -22.76
N TRP A 294 -15.38 -28.46 -21.67
CA TRP A 294 -15.05 -28.00 -20.32
C TRP A 294 -13.81 -28.73 -19.80
N VAL A 295 -12.73 -27.99 -19.58
CA VAL A 295 -11.46 -28.51 -19.07
C VAL A 295 -11.33 -28.16 -17.59
N LYS A 296 -11.04 -29.17 -16.77
CA LYS A 296 -10.83 -28.99 -15.32
C LYS A 296 -9.54 -28.22 -15.04
N PHE A 297 -9.55 -27.44 -13.96
CA PHE A 297 -8.33 -26.81 -13.47
C PHE A 297 -7.34 -27.87 -12.97
N SER A 298 -6.06 -27.58 -13.16
CA SER A 298 -4.94 -28.43 -12.79
C SER A 298 -3.85 -27.62 -12.07
N ASP A 299 -2.84 -28.30 -11.54
CA ASP A 299 -1.74 -27.64 -10.80
C ASP A 299 -0.72 -26.97 -11.75
N ASP A 300 -0.62 -27.47 -12.98
CA ASP A 300 0.25 -26.95 -14.03
C ASP A 300 -0.35 -25.74 -14.77
N LEU A 301 -1.68 -25.54 -14.69
CA LEU A 301 -2.36 -24.42 -15.31
C LEU A 301 -1.85 -23.08 -14.75
N LYS A 302 -1.18 -22.28 -15.60
CA LYS A 302 -0.68 -20.94 -15.25
C LYS A 302 -1.69 -19.86 -15.62
N CYS A 303 -2.45 -19.41 -14.64
CA CYS A 303 -3.56 -18.49 -14.90
C CYS A 303 -3.89 -17.55 -13.72
N TYR A 304 -4.57 -16.47 -14.06
CA TYR A 304 -5.40 -15.73 -13.12
C TYR A 304 -6.86 -16.14 -13.27
N VAL A 305 -7.60 -16.13 -12.16
CA VAL A 305 -9.06 -16.19 -12.19
C VAL A 305 -9.58 -14.80 -11.87
N VAL A 306 -10.39 -14.24 -12.75
CA VAL A 306 -10.99 -12.92 -12.57
C VAL A 306 -12.49 -13.07 -12.38
N VAL A 307 -12.99 -12.56 -11.26
CA VAL A 307 -14.40 -12.61 -10.86
C VAL A 307 -14.95 -11.21 -10.74
N VAL A 308 -16.21 -11.03 -11.09
CA VAL A 308 -16.92 -9.76 -10.92
C VAL A 308 -18.07 -9.95 -9.95
N LYS A 309 -18.15 -9.07 -8.96
CA LYS A 309 -19.33 -8.91 -8.11
C LYS A 309 -20.11 -7.72 -8.61
N ALA A 310 -21.35 -7.94 -9.03
CA ALA A 310 -22.23 -6.89 -9.52
C ALA A 310 -23.67 -7.18 -9.09
N ARG A 311 -24.49 -6.12 -9.08
CA ARG A 311 -25.93 -6.20 -8.81
C ARG A 311 -26.71 -5.31 -9.76
N ILE A 312 -27.92 -5.73 -10.10
CA ILE A 312 -28.90 -4.89 -10.79
C ILE A 312 -29.55 -3.98 -9.75
N VAL A 313 -29.41 -2.66 -9.91
CA VAL A 313 -29.93 -1.65 -8.97
C VAL A 313 -31.34 -1.21 -9.36
N ILE A 314 -31.63 -1.13 -10.66
CA ILE A 314 -32.95 -0.77 -11.20
C ILE A 314 -33.24 -1.70 -12.36
N ASN A 315 -34.43 -2.32 -12.36
CA ASN A 315 -34.96 -3.08 -13.50
C ASN A 315 -36.35 -2.56 -13.84
N LYS A 316 -36.46 -1.79 -14.94
CA LYS A 316 -37.75 -1.22 -15.37
C LYS A 316 -38.66 -2.23 -16.09
N ASN A 317 -38.15 -3.40 -16.45
CA ASN A 317 -38.92 -4.48 -17.09
C ASN A 317 -38.63 -5.86 -16.44
N PRO A 318 -39.00 -6.06 -15.17
CA PRO A 318 -38.63 -7.26 -14.41
C PRO A 318 -39.26 -8.56 -14.91
N LYS A 319 -40.39 -8.47 -15.63
CA LYS A 319 -41.04 -9.63 -16.25
C LYS A 319 -40.37 -10.02 -17.57
N GLY A 320 -39.93 -9.05 -18.37
CA GLY A 320 -39.20 -9.31 -19.61
C GLY A 320 -37.78 -9.77 -19.35
N TYR A 321 -37.13 -9.21 -18.33
CA TYR A 321 -35.73 -9.45 -17.97
C TYR A 321 -35.66 -9.92 -16.52
N PRO A 322 -35.81 -11.22 -16.25
CA PRO A 322 -35.65 -11.73 -14.89
C PRO A 322 -34.32 -11.25 -14.31
N ILE A 323 -34.36 -10.81 -13.05
CA ILE A 323 -33.18 -10.33 -12.34
C ILE A 323 -32.19 -11.50 -12.24
N SER A 324 -31.08 -11.35 -12.94
CA SER A 324 -29.92 -12.22 -12.82
C SER A 324 -28.85 -11.44 -12.09
N ASP A 325 -28.30 -11.99 -11.01
CA ASP A 325 -27.13 -11.40 -10.31
C ASP A 325 -25.85 -11.50 -11.15
N ARG A 326 -25.94 -12.06 -12.35
CA ARG A 326 -24.82 -12.26 -13.25
C ARG A 326 -24.76 -11.12 -14.26
N VAL A 327 -23.56 -10.62 -14.47
CA VAL A 327 -23.16 -9.76 -15.57
C VAL A 327 -22.08 -10.48 -16.38
N ASN A 328 -22.02 -10.26 -17.69
CA ASN A 328 -20.94 -10.81 -18.51
C ASN A 328 -19.66 -10.04 -18.19
N LEU A 329 -18.57 -10.74 -17.94
CA LEU A 329 -17.24 -10.15 -17.93
C LEU A 329 -16.55 -10.49 -19.25
N GLN A 330 -16.02 -9.48 -19.91
CA GLN A 330 -15.20 -9.65 -21.10
C GLN A 330 -13.86 -8.96 -20.93
N ILE A 331 -12.81 -9.59 -21.46
CA ILE A 331 -11.48 -9.02 -21.51
C ILE A 331 -10.98 -9.16 -22.94
N HIS A 332 -10.85 -8.02 -23.61
CA HIS A 332 -10.48 -7.91 -25.01
C HIS A 332 -8.99 -7.59 -25.17
N GLY A 333 -8.50 -7.72 -26.40
CA GLY A 333 -7.13 -7.38 -26.79
C GLY A 333 -6.18 -8.56 -26.86
N TYR A 334 -6.65 -9.78 -26.59
CA TYR A 334 -5.90 -11.01 -26.81
C TYR A 334 -5.96 -11.40 -28.29
N ASN A 335 -4.82 -11.83 -28.84
CA ASN A 335 -4.69 -12.32 -30.20
C ASN A 335 -4.68 -13.86 -30.24
N GLY A 336 -4.95 -14.38 -31.42
CA GLY A 336 -4.87 -15.81 -31.73
C GLY A 336 -6.24 -16.49 -31.70
N VAL A 337 -6.32 -17.59 -32.43
CA VAL A 337 -7.44 -18.54 -32.35
C VAL A 337 -6.99 -19.67 -31.43
N PRO A 338 -7.68 -19.96 -30.31
CA PRO A 338 -7.27 -21.05 -29.43
C PRO A 338 -7.31 -22.38 -30.19
N THR A 339 -6.18 -23.08 -30.24
CA THR A 339 -6.10 -24.43 -30.83
C THR A 339 -6.07 -25.48 -29.72
N GLY A 340 -6.99 -26.43 -29.77
CA GLY A 340 -7.11 -27.49 -28.76
C GLY A 340 -7.46 -26.96 -27.35
N ASN A 341 -6.80 -27.50 -26.33
CA ASN A 341 -7.08 -27.18 -24.91
C ASN A 341 -6.21 -26.06 -24.33
N SER A 342 -5.36 -25.44 -25.14
CA SER A 342 -4.42 -24.40 -24.70
C SER A 342 -5.16 -23.12 -24.30
N LEU A 343 -4.98 -22.68 -23.06
CA LEU A 343 -5.48 -21.39 -22.60
C LEU A 343 -4.55 -20.28 -23.13
N ILE A 344 -4.96 -19.59 -24.19
CA ILE A 344 -4.21 -18.46 -24.77
C ILE A 344 -5.03 -17.16 -24.84
N VAL A 345 -6.34 -17.23 -24.55
CA VAL A 345 -7.26 -16.09 -24.44
C VAL A 345 -8.14 -16.25 -23.19
N PRO A 346 -8.73 -15.16 -22.66
CA PRO A 346 -9.68 -15.22 -21.57
C PRO A 346 -10.84 -16.17 -21.88
N SER A 347 -11.16 -17.06 -20.95
CA SER A 347 -12.17 -18.11 -21.14
C SER A 347 -13.11 -18.16 -19.95
N VAL A 348 -14.40 -18.37 -20.19
CA VAL A 348 -15.41 -18.45 -19.11
C VAL A 348 -15.15 -19.66 -18.21
N ILE A 349 -15.39 -19.49 -16.91
CA ILE A 349 -15.31 -20.57 -15.92
C ILE A 349 -16.69 -21.00 -15.45
N GLN A 350 -16.76 -22.21 -14.92
CA GLN A 350 -17.90 -22.71 -14.18
C GLN A 350 -17.46 -23.50 -12.96
N SER A 351 -18.35 -23.56 -11.97
CA SER A 351 -18.18 -24.37 -10.77
C SER A 351 -19.25 -25.44 -10.70
N ASN A 352 -18.82 -26.67 -10.42
CA ASN A 352 -19.68 -27.80 -10.07
C ASN A 352 -19.85 -27.93 -8.55
N ASP A 353 -19.41 -26.94 -7.77
CA ASP A 353 -19.66 -26.86 -6.34
C ASP A 353 -20.93 -26.04 -6.08
N SER A 354 -21.99 -26.71 -5.62
CA SER A 354 -23.28 -26.06 -5.34
C SER A 354 -23.19 -24.97 -4.27
N SER A 355 -22.17 -24.99 -3.41
CA SER A 355 -21.94 -23.96 -2.38
C SER A 355 -21.14 -22.76 -2.88
N LYS A 356 -20.47 -22.89 -4.03
CA LYS A 356 -19.60 -21.86 -4.61
C LYS A 356 -19.93 -21.67 -6.07
N ASN A 357 -21.06 -21.03 -6.34
CA ASN A 357 -21.41 -20.63 -7.69
C ASN A 357 -20.56 -19.41 -8.09
N ILE A 358 -19.71 -19.55 -9.10
CA ILE A 358 -18.78 -18.51 -9.52
C ILE A 358 -18.90 -18.25 -11.03
N PHE A 359 -18.94 -16.96 -11.36
CA PHE A 359 -18.93 -16.45 -12.72
C PHE A 359 -17.72 -15.54 -12.90
N GLY A 360 -16.98 -15.78 -13.96
CA GLY A 360 -15.74 -15.07 -14.20
C GLY A 360 -15.02 -15.62 -15.41
N LEU A 361 -13.78 -15.18 -15.54
CA LEU A 361 -12.86 -15.60 -16.60
C LEU A 361 -11.63 -16.25 -15.97
N VAL A 362 -11.09 -17.25 -16.64
CA VAL A 362 -9.70 -17.63 -16.48
C VAL A 362 -8.89 -16.91 -17.55
N ILE A 363 -7.74 -16.37 -17.16
CA ILE A 363 -6.85 -15.59 -18.03
C ILE A 363 -5.46 -16.23 -18.01
N PRO A 364 -4.82 -16.47 -19.17
CA PRO A 364 -3.48 -17.04 -19.22
C PRO A 364 -2.44 -16.09 -18.64
N LYS A 365 -1.46 -16.64 -17.91
CA LYS A 365 -0.25 -15.91 -17.49
C LYS A 365 0.88 -15.93 -18.52
N GLU A 366 0.85 -16.92 -19.40
CA GLU A 366 1.92 -17.20 -20.35
C GLU A 366 1.30 -17.61 -21.69
N LYS A 367 2.12 -17.62 -22.75
CA LYS A 367 1.75 -18.12 -24.09
C LYS A 367 0.56 -17.38 -24.74
N PHE A 368 0.24 -16.19 -24.26
CA PHE A 368 -0.71 -15.28 -24.91
C PHE A 368 0.04 -14.20 -25.70
N SER A 369 -0.67 -13.58 -26.63
CA SER A 369 -0.21 -12.35 -27.31
C SER A 369 -1.36 -11.36 -27.36
N THR A 370 -1.06 -10.08 -27.54
CA THR A 370 -2.07 -9.01 -27.49
C THR A 370 -1.94 -8.03 -28.64
N ASP A 371 -3.03 -7.33 -28.95
CA ASP A 371 -3.05 -6.20 -29.89
C ASP A 371 -2.38 -4.92 -29.31
N GLY A 372 -1.77 -5.03 -28.13
CA GLY A 372 -1.15 -3.93 -27.39
C GLY A 372 -2.11 -3.18 -26.45
N SER A 373 -3.41 -3.51 -26.45
CA SER A 373 -4.44 -2.82 -25.65
C SER A 373 -5.43 -3.79 -25.01
N ILE A 374 -5.28 -4.00 -23.70
CA ILE A 374 -6.21 -4.82 -22.92
C ILE A 374 -7.39 -3.97 -22.47
N ARG A 375 -8.62 -4.45 -22.67
CA ARG A 375 -9.85 -3.76 -22.27
C ARG A 375 -10.71 -4.68 -21.42
N VAL A 376 -11.13 -4.21 -20.26
CA VAL A 376 -12.08 -4.91 -19.38
C VAL A 376 -13.44 -4.29 -19.57
N SER A 377 -14.44 -5.08 -19.96
CA SER A 377 -15.82 -4.63 -20.11
C SER A 377 -16.82 -5.53 -19.41
N ILE A 378 -17.95 -4.93 -19.02
CA ILE A 378 -19.08 -5.63 -18.44
C ILE A 378 -20.28 -5.49 -19.38
N GLU A 379 -21.04 -6.58 -19.55
CA GLU A 379 -22.29 -6.58 -20.32
C GLU A 379 -23.48 -7.13 -19.52
N SER A 380 -24.69 -6.65 -19.83
CA SER A 380 -25.93 -7.24 -19.33
C SER A 380 -26.19 -8.62 -19.96
N ILE A 381 -26.68 -9.58 -19.17
CA ILE A 381 -27.00 -10.95 -19.65
C ILE A 381 -28.43 -11.41 -19.33
N SER A 382 -29.28 -10.53 -18.81
CA SER A 382 -30.68 -10.91 -18.63
C SER A 382 -31.29 -11.21 -20.00
N ALA A 383 -31.84 -12.43 -20.17
CA ALA A 383 -32.47 -12.83 -21.42
C ALA A 383 -33.55 -11.82 -21.81
N GLY A 384 -33.55 -11.40 -23.07
CA GLY A 384 -34.41 -10.35 -23.60
C GLY A 384 -33.93 -8.92 -23.34
N ALA A 385 -33.01 -8.68 -22.39
CA ALA A 385 -32.55 -7.34 -22.06
C ALA A 385 -31.74 -6.73 -23.21
N PRO A 386 -31.82 -5.40 -23.43
CA PRO A 386 -30.88 -4.73 -24.31
C PRO A 386 -29.44 -4.99 -23.87
N ILE A 387 -28.54 -5.16 -24.84
CA ILE A 387 -27.11 -5.26 -24.57
C ILE A 387 -26.64 -3.89 -24.06
N ILE A 388 -26.30 -3.83 -22.77
CA ILE A 388 -25.66 -2.70 -22.14
C ILE A 388 -24.20 -3.10 -21.98
N SER A 389 -23.28 -2.40 -22.63
CA SER A 389 -21.85 -2.68 -22.55
C SER A 389 -21.10 -1.45 -22.04
N GLN A 390 -20.25 -1.64 -21.02
CA GLN A 390 -19.42 -0.58 -20.46
C GLN A 390 -17.98 -1.07 -20.35
N VAL A 391 -17.06 -0.32 -20.95
CA VAL A 391 -15.62 -0.52 -20.73
C VAL A 391 -15.25 0.12 -19.40
N LEU A 392 -14.77 -0.70 -18.47
CA LEU A 392 -14.37 -0.28 -17.13
C LEU A 392 -12.91 0.17 -17.10
N SER A 393 -12.04 -0.50 -17.85
CA SER A 393 -10.63 -0.13 -17.96
C SER A 393 -10.09 -0.40 -19.36
N ARG A 394 -9.16 0.45 -19.78
CA ARG A 394 -8.25 0.19 -20.89
C ARG A 394 -6.82 0.31 -20.36
N SER A 395 -6.00 -0.69 -20.64
CA SER A 395 -4.58 -0.76 -20.28
C SER A 395 -3.72 -1.00 -21.51
N ILE A 396 -2.53 -0.42 -21.54
CA ILE A 396 -1.46 -0.81 -22.48
C ILE A 396 -0.50 -1.75 -21.78
N LEU A 397 -0.15 -2.84 -22.47
CA LEU A 397 0.87 -3.80 -22.04
C LEU A 397 2.25 -3.21 -22.32
N ILE A 398 3.15 -3.24 -21.33
CA ILE A 398 4.58 -2.94 -21.57
C ILE A 398 5.21 -4.25 -22.04
N LYS A 399 5.82 -4.25 -23.23
CA LYS A 399 6.56 -5.39 -23.75
C LYS A 399 7.83 -5.65 -22.97
#